data_AF-A0A1D3RQ06-F1
#
_entry.id   AF-A0A1D3RQ06-F1
#
_cell.length_a   1.000
_cell.length_b   1.000
_cell.length_c   1.000
_cell.angle_alpha   90.00
_cell.angle_beta   90.00
_cell.angle_gamma   90.00
#
_symmetry.space_group_name_H-M   'P 1'
#
loop_
_entity.id
_entity.type
_entity.pdbx_description
1 polymer ?
#
loop_
_entity_poly.entity_id
_entity_poly.type
_entity_poly.pdbx_seq_one_letter_code
_entity_poly.pdbx_strand_id
1 'polypeptide(L)'
;MITPRGYANKYNSLTGATKEGEQAGVSLSMGLEGWYACLRQYVQDNPGLTLEIADYFGVVMGEVLAAIAAGESAGEHKAARVAQDKLNDVVSACQSWGRLRGIIRAEAGAVSELFLQAQDFQLRGDWLNIETDAFSLSYQLEQSSCRLFSQPR
;
A
#
# COMPACT_ATOMS: atom_id res chain seq x y z
N MET A 1 -4.49 -43.87 -1.74
CA MET A 1 -5.73 -44.11 -2.51
C MET A 1 -6.91 -44.01 -1.55
N ILE A 2 -7.86 -43.10 -1.81
CA ILE A 2 -9.27 -43.03 -1.38
C ILE A 2 -9.69 -41.55 -1.39
N THR A 3 -10.65 -41.21 -2.24
CA THR A 3 -11.58 -40.10 -2.01
C THR A 3 -12.92 -40.72 -1.64
N PRO A 4 -13.67 -40.13 -0.69
CA PRO A 4 -15.09 -40.02 -0.99
C PRO A 4 -15.77 -38.78 -0.39
N ARG A 5 -16.77 -38.33 -1.15
CA ARG A 5 -17.91 -37.47 -0.77
C ARG A 5 -17.67 -35.96 -0.78
N GLY A 6 -18.00 -35.39 -1.94
CA GLY A 6 -19.05 -34.37 -1.99
C GLY A 6 -18.65 -32.96 -1.60
N TYR A 7 -17.95 -32.26 -2.49
CA TYR A 7 -17.91 -30.79 -2.49
C TYR A 7 -18.11 -30.22 -3.90
N ALA A 8 -18.99 -30.84 -4.68
CA ALA A 8 -19.42 -30.29 -5.97
C ALA A 8 -20.28 -29.01 -5.83
N ASN A 9 -20.49 -28.50 -4.61
CA ASN A 9 -21.32 -27.33 -4.32
C ASN A 9 -20.74 -26.48 -3.18
N LYS A 10 -19.57 -25.85 -3.34
CA LYS A 10 -19.08 -24.93 -2.30
C LYS A 10 -18.60 -23.56 -2.73
N TYR A 11 -18.63 -23.22 -4.01
CA TYR A 11 -18.25 -21.88 -4.43
C TYR A 11 -19.13 -21.44 -5.59
N ASN A 12 -20.14 -20.64 -5.26
CA ASN A 12 -20.63 -19.65 -6.20
C ASN A 12 -19.91 -18.35 -5.83
N SER A 13 -19.37 -17.68 -6.85
CA SER A 13 -18.88 -16.30 -6.79
C SER A 13 -17.45 -16.09 -6.28
N LEU A 14 -16.65 -15.64 -7.24
CA LEU A 14 -15.27 -15.16 -7.25
C LEU A 14 -14.98 -13.98 -6.28
N THR A 15 -15.86 -13.69 -5.32
CA THR A 15 -15.84 -12.45 -4.51
C THR A 15 -15.87 -12.65 -3.00
N GLY A 16 -15.98 -13.89 -2.50
CA GLY A 16 -15.78 -14.16 -1.06
C GLY A 16 -16.72 -13.38 -0.13
N ALA A 17 -18.00 -13.19 -0.50
CA ALA A 17 -18.98 -12.68 0.46
C ALA A 17 -19.25 -13.73 1.55
N THR A 18 -18.92 -13.39 2.79
CA THR A 18 -19.02 -14.24 3.96
C THR A 18 -20.46 -14.50 4.36
N LYS A 19 -20.81 -15.75 4.73
CA LYS A 19 -22.04 -16.05 5.47
C LYS A 19 -21.87 -15.65 6.93
N GLU A 20 -22.96 -15.28 7.62
CA GLU A 20 -22.93 -14.95 9.04
C GLU A 20 -22.22 -16.02 9.86
N GLY A 21 -21.14 -15.64 10.56
CA GLY A 21 -20.41 -16.49 11.50
C GLY A 21 -19.02 -16.97 11.06
N GLU A 22 -18.55 -16.65 9.85
CA GLU A 22 -17.17 -16.98 9.41
C GLU A 22 -16.24 -15.75 9.47
N GLN A 23 -15.02 -15.94 9.98
CA GLN A 23 -13.96 -14.91 9.92
C GLN A 23 -13.33 -14.93 8.53
N ALA A 24 -13.14 -13.73 7.94
CA ALA A 24 -12.39 -13.56 6.71
C ALA A 24 -10.93 -13.97 6.93
N GLY A 25 -10.57 -15.15 6.43
CA GLY A 25 -9.18 -15.60 6.33
C GLY A 25 -8.75 -15.56 4.87
N VAL A 26 -7.51 -15.11 4.62
CA VAL A 26 -6.89 -15.23 3.30
C VAL A 26 -6.81 -16.72 2.95
N SER A 27 -7.48 -17.12 1.88
CA SER A 27 -7.51 -18.53 1.47
C SER A 27 -6.13 -18.99 1.04
N LEU A 28 -5.50 -19.87 1.85
CA LEU A 28 -4.19 -20.48 1.57
C LEU A 28 -4.15 -21.26 0.25
N SER A 29 -5.30 -21.54 -0.39
CA SER A 29 -5.39 -22.26 -1.66
C SER A 29 -5.16 -21.41 -2.91
N MET A 30 -5.16 -20.07 -2.82
CA MET A 30 -5.03 -19.19 -4.01
C MET A 30 -3.58 -19.00 -4.49
N GLY A 31 -2.57 -19.28 -3.65
CA GLY A 31 -1.16 -18.99 -3.96
C GLY A 31 -0.86 -17.49 -4.04
N LEU A 32 0.43 -17.12 -4.07
CA LEU A 32 0.87 -15.71 -4.05
C LEU A 32 0.33 -14.88 -5.24
N GLU A 33 0.25 -15.48 -6.42
CA GLU A 33 -0.26 -14.78 -7.62
C GLU A 33 -1.79 -14.59 -7.58
N GLY A 34 -2.52 -15.54 -7.01
CA GLY A 34 -3.98 -15.50 -6.95
C GLY A 34 -4.52 -14.40 -6.03
N TRP A 35 -3.83 -14.12 -4.92
CA TRP A 35 -4.28 -13.07 -4.00
C TRP A 35 -3.93 -11.66 -4.51
N TYR A 36 -2.79 -11.44 -5.17
CA TYR A 36 -2.48 -10.16 -5.83
C TYR A 36 -3.52 -9.82 -6.89
N ALA A 37 -3.93 -10.80 -7.70
CA ALA A 37 -5.01 -10.60 -8.68
C ALA A 37 -6.34 -10.22 -8.01
N CYS A 38 -6.70 -10.89 -6.91
CA CYS A 38 -7.91 -10.58 -6.15
C CYS A 38 -7.89 -9.16 -5.56
N LEU A 39 -6.78 -8.76 -4.92
CA LEU A 39 -6.63 -7.43 -4.36
C LEU A 39 -6.75 -6.34 -5.44
N ARG A 40 -6.07 -6.51 -6.59
CA ARG A 40 -6.16 -5.56 -7.70
C ARG A 40 -7.57 -5.43 -8.25
N GLN A 41 -8.26 -6.56 -8.44
CA GLN A 41 -9.65 -6.56 -8.89
C GLN A 41 -10.55 -5.83 -7.89
N TYR A 42 -10.38 -6.08 -6.59
CA TYR A 42 -11.13 -5.41 -5.54
C TYR A 42 -10.90 -3.89 -5.53
N VAL A 43 -9.65 -3.44 -5.68
CA VAL A 43 -9.31 -2.01 -5.82
C VAL A 43 -10.00 -1.41 -7.05
N GLN A 44 -9.98 -2.12 -8.17
CA GLN A 44 -10.57 -1.65 -9.43
C GLN A 44 -12.11 -1.53 -9.33
N ASP A 45 -12.77 -2.47 -8.66
CA ASP A 45 -14.23 -2.49 -8.54
C ASP A 45 -14.78 -1.50 -7.51
N ASN A 46 -13.92 -0.95 -6.65
CA ASN A 46 -14.29 -0.05 -5.57
C ASN A 46 -13.51 1.28 -5.69
N PRO A 47 -13.90 2.16 -6.62
CA PRO A 47 -13.23 3.45 -6.80
C PRO A 47 -13.43 4.33 -5.56
N GLY A 48 -12.39 5.11 -5.22
CA GLY A 48 -12.40 5.98 -4.04
C GLY A 48 -12.02 5.26 -2.74
N LEU A 49 -11.63 3.99 -2.80
CA LEU A 49 -11.04 3.32 -1.65
C LEU A 49 -9.79 4.04 -1.18
N THR A 50 -9.71 4.21 0.15
CA THR A 50 -8.53 4.75 0.79
C THR A 50 -7.56 3.62 1.12
N LEU A 51 -6.45 4.01 1.75
CA LEU A 51 -5.41 3.12 2.23
C LEU A 51 -5.86 2.19 3.39
N GLU A 52 -7.12 2.22 3.81
CA GLU A 52 -7.72 1.27 4.76
C GLU A 52 -7.86 -0.15 4.17
N ILE A 53 -7.57 -0.31 2.87
CA ILE A 53 -7.55 -1.62 2.21
C ILE A 53 -6.56 -2.61 2.85
N ALA A 54 -5.45 -2.13 3.42
CA ALA A 54 -4.51 -2.99 4.15
C ALA A 54 -5.19 -3.68 5.34
N ASP A 55 -6.00 -2.93 6.09
CA ASP A 55 -6.75 -3.44 7.24
C ASP A 55 -7.84 -4.42 6.79
N TYR A 56 -8.54 -4.11 5.69
CA TYR A 56 -9.57 -4.98 5.12
C TYR A 56 -9.02 -6.36 4.72
N PHE A 57 -7.83 -6.40 4.09
CA PHE A 57 -7.18 -7.64 3.70
C PHE A 57 -6.33 -8.26 4.82
N GLY A 58 -6.18 -7.59 5.96
CA GLY A 58 -5.34 -8.05 7.07
C GLY A 58 -3.85 -8.17 6.70
N VAL A 59 -3.35 -7.31 5.81
CA VAL A 59 -1.97 -7.32 5.32
C VAL A 59 -1.26 -6.00 5.64
N VAL A 60 0.07 -6.03 5.68
CA VAL A 60 0.85 -4.79 5.80
C VAL A 60 0.76 -3.98 4.52
N MET A 61 0.89 -2.67 4.66
CA MET A 61 0.69 -1.77 3.54
C MET A 61 1.68 -1.96 2.37
N GLY A 62 2.90 -2.43 2.67
CA GLY A 62 3.88 -2.78 1.63
C GLY A 62 3.38 -3.88 0.69
N GLU A 63 2.63 -4.85 1.21
CA GLU A 63 2.06 -5.97 0.46
C GLU A 63 0.95 -5.48 -0.50
N VAL A 64 0.12 -4.53 -0.07
CA VAL A 64 -0.87 -3.89 -0.95
C VAL A 64 -0.18 -3.18 -2.13
N LEU A 65 0.90 -2.42 -1.84
CA LEU A 65 1.65 -1.73 -2.88
C LEU A 65 2.34 -2.69 -3.84
N ALA A 66 2.90 -3.79 -3.32
CA ALA A 66 3.51 -4.84 -4.12
C ALA A 66 2.48 -5.48 -5.06
N ALA A 67 1.28 -5.76 -4.55
CA ALA A 67 0.17 -6.29 -5.35
C ALA A 67 -0.21 -5.35 -6.51
N ILE A 68 -0.35 -4.06 -6.22
CA ILE A 68 -0.65 -3.03 -7.23
C ILE A 68 0.49 -2.94 -8.25
N ALA A 69 1.75 -2.93 -7.80
CA ALA A 69 2.92 -2.81 -8.68
C ALA A 69 3.16 -4.05 -9.56
N ALA A 70 2.71 -5.24 -9.13
CA ALA A 70 2.87 -6.49 -9.87
C ALA A 70 1.92 -6.61 -11.08
N GLY A 71 1.02 -5.65 -11.31
CA GLY A 71 -0.04 -5.73 -12.33
C GLY A 71 -0.05 -4.57 -13.29
N GLU A 72 -0.74 -4.78 -14.41
CA GLU A 72 -0.94 -3.73 -15.41
C GLU A 72 -2.06 -2.74 -15.03
N SER A 73 -3.03 -3.17 -14.21
CA SER A 73 -4.18 -2.35 -13.79
C SER A 73 -4.61 -2.65 -12.35
N ALA A 74 -4.87 -1.58 -11.60
CA ALA A 74 -5.57 -1.57 -10.31
C ALA A 74 -6.48 -0.32 -10.23
N GLY A 75 -7.28 -0.09 -11.30
CA GLY A 75 -8.09 1.11 -11.44
C GLY A 75 -7.24 2.38 -11.55
N GLU A 76 -7.53 3.39 -10.72
CA GLU A 76 -6.81 4.66 -10.68
C GLU A 76 -5.46 4.58 -9.94
N HIS A 77 -5.23 3.50 -9.20
CA HIS A 77 -4.05 3.37 -8.36
C HIS A 77 -2.88 2.79 -9.14
N LYS A 78 -1.71 3.43 -8.97
CA LYS A 78 -0.44 2.97 -9.52
C LYS A 78 0.59 2.90 -8.41
N ALA A 79 1.40 1.85 -8.46
CA ALA A 79 2.54 1.67 -7.57
C ALA A 79 3.74 1.20 -8.41
N ALA A 80 4.93 1.65 -8.03
CA ALA A 80 6.17 1.23 -8.66
C ALA A 80 7.21 1.00 -7.57
N ARG A 81 8.00 -0.07 -7.72
CA ARG A 81 9.15 -0.30 -6.87
C ARG A 81 10.28 0.64 -7.28
N VAL A 82 10.80 1.40 -6.33
CA VAL A 82 11.99 2.22 -6.51
C VAL A 82 13.19 1.42 -6.03
N ALA A 83 14.20 1.27 -6.88
CA ALA A 83 15.47 0.66 -6.50
C ALA A 83 16.27 1.60 -5.58
N GLN A 84 17.07 1.05 -4.66
CA GLN A 84 17.76 1.85 -3.64
C GLN A 84 18.72 2.88 -4.25
N ASP A 85 19.40 2.53 -5.34
CA ASP A 85 20.28 3.41 -6.11
C ASP A 85 19.53 4.56 -6.82
N LYS A 86 18.20 4.47 -6.92
CA LYS A 86 17.32 5.49 -7.51
C LYS A 86 16.62 6.38 -6.49
N LEU A 87 16.82 6.15 -5.19
CA LEU A 87 16.17 6.96 -4.15
C LEU A 87 16.55 8.44 -4.24
N ASN A 88 17.83 8.74 -4.48
CA ASN A 88 18.29 10.13 -4.65
C ASN A 88 17.62 10.82 -5.84
N ASP A 89 17.51 10.11 -6.97
CA ASP A 89 16.86 10.63 -8.19
C ASP A 89 15.38 10.93 -7.93
N VAL A 90 14.68 10.02 -7.23
CA VAL A 90 13.25 10.18 -6.90
C VAL A 90 13.02 11.34 -5.94
N VAL A 91 13.79 11.44 -4.85
CA VAL A 91 13.63 12.55 -3.90
C VAL A 91 13.95 13.88 -4.58
N SER A 92 15.00 13.94 -5.40
CA SER A 92 15.35 15.15 -6.16
C SER A 92 14.22 15.56 -7.12
N ALA A 93 13.60 14.60 -7.82
CA ALA A 93 12.46 14.88 -8.70
C ALA A 93 11.26 15.44 -7.92
N CYS A 94 11.04 14.96 -6.69
CA CYS A 94 9.93 15.40 -5.84
C CYS A 94 10.09 16.83 -5.32
N GLN A 95 11.30 17.37 -5.22
CA GLN A 95 11.53 18.73 -4.71
C GLN A 95 10.74 19.81 -5.47
N SER A 96 10.40 19.56 -6.73
CA SER A 96 9.59 20.44 -7.58
C SER A 96 8.08 20.42 -7.29
N TRP A 97 7.59 19.50 -6.46
CA TRP A 97 6.16 19.29 -6.24
C TRP A 97 5.50 20.35 -5.34
N GLY A 98 6.29 21.18 -4.66
CA GLY A 98 5.81 22.24 -3.78
C GLY A 98 5.21 21.72 -2.47
N ARG A 99 3.99 22.15 -2.14
CA ARG A 99 3.34 21.77 -0.87
C ARG A 99 2.81 20.34 -0.94
N LEU A 100 3.20 19.53 0.05
CA LEU A 100 2.79 18.14 0.20
C LEU A 100 2.03 17.94 1.51
N ARG A 101 1.18 16.92 1.54
CA ARG A 101 0.50 16.43 2.73
C ARG A 101 1.16 15.11 3.15
N GLY A 102 1.86 15.12 4.28
CA GLY A 102 2.40 13.92 4.91
C GLY A 102 1.38 13.31 5.86
N ILE A 103 1.22 11.98 5.82
CA ILE A 103 0.40 11.23 6.77
C ILE A 103 1.30 10.19 7.43
N ILE A 104 1.48 10.31 8.74
CA ILE A 104 2.28 9.40 9.56
C ILE A 104 1.32 8.63 10.45
N ARG A 105 1.42 7.30 10.44
CA ARG A 105 0.60 6.41 11.25
C ARG A 105 1.51 5.68 12.23
N ALA A 106 1.20 5.79 13.52
CA ALA A 106 1.84 5.00 14.55
C ALA A 106 1.09 3.69 14.76
N GLU A 107 1.79 2.64 15.20
CA GLU A 107 1.19 1.32 15.46
C GLU A 107 0.06 1.37 16.50
N ALA A 108 0.16 2.27 17.48
CA ALA A 108 -0.87 2.49 18.50
C ALA A 108 -2.13 3.23 18.00
N GLY A 109 -2.26 3.45 16.67
CA GLY A 109 -3.43 4.05 16.04
C GLY A 109 -3.42 5.57 15.95
N ALA A 110 -2.39 6.24 16.47
CA ALA A 110 -2.24 7.68 16.29
C ALA A 110 -1.95 8.02 14.82
N VAL A 111 -2.67 9.00 14.28
CA VAL A 111 -2.46 9.52 12.93
C VAL A 111 -2.08 10.99 13.02
N SER A 112 -0.92 11.32 12.49
CA SER A 112 -0.42 12.69 12.38
C SER A 112 -0.45 13.13 10.92
N GLU A 113 -1.05 14.28 10.68
CA GLU A 113 -1.05 14.94 9.39
C GLU A 113 -0.10 16.14 9.43
N LEU A 114 0.79 16.23 8.45
CA LEU A 114 1.78 17.28 8.32
C LEU A 114 1.64 17.97 6.96
N PHE A 115 1.73 19.30 6.95
CA PHE A 115 1.89 20.05 5.72
C PHE A 115 3.38 20.33 5.51
N LEU A 116 3.93 19.78 4.44
CA LEU A 116 5.35 19.74 4.14
C LEU A 116 5.64 20.57 2.88
N GLN A 117 6.88 21.01 2.71
CA GLN A 117 7.38 21.47 1.42
C GLN A 117 8.35 20.44 0.89
N ALA A 118 8.16 20.02 -0.37
CA ALA A 118 8.99 18.98 -0.97
C ALA A 118 10.48 19.39 -1.07
N GLN A 119 10.76 20.70 -1.18
CA GLN A 119 12.11 21.26 -1.17
C GLN A 119 12.86 21.03 0.16
N ASP A 120 12.15 20.78 1.26
CA ASP A 120 12.76 20.56 2.58
C ASP A 120 13.23 19.10 2.76
N PHE A 121 13.03 18.24 1.76
CA PHE A 121 13.40 16.84 1.81
C PHE A 121 14.91 16.68 1.60
N GLN A 122 15.59 16.15 2.62
CA GLN A 122 17.03 15.92 2.60
C GLN A 122 17.34 14.44 2.85
N LEU A 123 17.98 13.80 1.87
CA LEU A 123 18.54 12.46 2.06
C LEU A 123 19.91 12.55 2.73
N ARG A 124 20.10 11.78 3.81
CA ARG A 124 21.38 11.61 4.52
C ARG A 124 21.60 10.12 4.74
N GLY A 125 22.31 9.47 3.81
CA GLY A 125 22.39 8.00 3.77
C GLY A 125 21.00 7.40 3.52
N ASP A 126 20.59 6.44 4.34
CA ASP A 126 19.27 5.79 4.25
C ASP A 126 18.15 6.55 4.99
N TRP A 127 18.41 7.78 5.43
CA TRP A 127 17.44 8.60 6.15
C TRP A 127 16.89 9.71 5.26
N LEU A 128 15.57 9.80 5.17
CA LEU A 128 14.87 10.98 4.72
C LEU A 128 14.63 11.90 5.92
N ASN A 129 15.18 13.10 5.86
CA ASN A 129 15.05 14.12 6.89
C ASN A 129 14.26 15.31 6.36
N ILE A 130 13.40 15.85 7.22
CA ILE A 130 12.64 17.07 7.00
C ILE A 130 12.83 17.91 8.25
N GLU A 131 13.58 19.00 8.12
CA GLU A 131 13.89 19.92 9.21
C GLU A 131 13.23 21.27 8.88
N THR A 132 12.34 21.71 9.76
CA THR A 132 11.66 23.01 9.67
C THR A 132 11.74 23.72 11.02
N ASP A 133 11.39 25.00 11.06
CA ASP A 133 11.35 25.76 12.32
C ASP A 133 10.30 25.22 13.32
N ALA A 134 9.28 24.51 12.83
CA ALA A 134 8.18 24.02 13.64
C ALA A 134 8.36 22.55 14.10
N PHE A 135 9.05 21.73 13.32
CA PHE A 135 9.29 20.32 13.62
C PHE A 135 10.47 19.76 12.85
N SER A 136 11.02 18.66 13.37
CA SER A 136 11.97 17.79 12.70
C SER A 136 11.37 16.40 12.55
N LEU A 137 11.47 15.80 11.37
CA LEU A 137 11.08 14.43 11.08
C LEU A 137 12.23 13.70 10.40
N SER A 138 12.56 12.53 10.93
CA SER A 138 13.56 11.62 10.35
C SER A 138 12.91 10.26 10.12
N TYR A 139 13.08 9.72 8.92
CA TYR A 139 12.50 8.45 8.50
C TYR A 139 13.55 7.56 7.85
N GLN A 140 13.70 6.34 8.34
CA GLN A 140 14.64 5.37 7.79
C GLN A 140 14.00 4.60 6.63
N LEU A 141 14.57 4.71 5.44
CA LEU A 141 14.04 4.14 4.21
C LEU A 141 14.30 2.63 4.08
N GLU A 142 15.38 2.11 4.67
CA GLU A 142 15.72 0.67 4.59
C GLU A 142 14.67 -0.27 5.21
N GLN A 143 13.89 0.21 6.18
CA GLN A 143 12.92 -0.62 6.91
C GLN A 143 11.47 -0.41 6.42
N SER A 144 11.29 0.33 5.32
CA SER A 144 10.06 1.08 5.13
C SER A 144 9.57 1.12 3.68
N SER A 145 8.26 0.87 3.50
CA SER A 145 7.56 1.19 2.24
C SER A 145 7.25 2.69 2.19
N CYS A 146 8.15 3.50 1.62
CA CYS A 146 7.96 4.94 1.45
C CYS A 146 6.95 5.26 0.32
N ARG A 147 6.12 6.30 0.53
CA ARG A 147 5.04 6.71 -0.38
C ARG A 147 5.18 8.17 -0.75
N LEU A 148 5.13 8.45 -2.04
CA LEU A 148 5.11 9.80 -2.59
C LEU A 148 3.95 9.86 -3.58
N PHE A 149 2.91 10.63 -3.24
CA PHE A 149 1.75 10.85 -4.11
C PHE A 149 1.74 12.32 -4.54
N SER A 150 1.81 12.57 -5.84
CA SER A 150 1.43 13.86 -6.43
C SER A 150 -0.02 13.77 -6.88
N GLN A 151 -0.93 14.52 -6.26
CA GLN A 151 -2.24 14.74 -6.86
C GLN A 151 -2.18 15.98 -7.76
N PRO A 152 -2.45 15.87 -9.06
CA PRO A 152 -2.70 17.07 -9.87
C PRO A 152 -3.96 17.75 -9.34
N ARG A 153 -3.90 19.08 -9.19
CA ARG A 153 -5.07 19.90 -8.89
C ARG A 153 -6.07 19.89 -10.03
#